data_AF-A0AAD6WGJ7-F1
#
_entry.id   AF-A0AAD6WGJ7-F1
#
_cell.length_a   1.000
_cell.length_b   1.000
_cell.length_c   1.000
_cell.angle_alpha   90.00
_cell.angle_beta   90.00
_cell.angle_gamma   90.00
#
_symmetry.space_group_name_H-M   'P 1'
#
loop_
_entity.id
_entity.type
_entity.pdbx_description
1 polymer ?
#
loop_
_entity_poly.entity_id
_entity_poly.type
_entity_poly.pdbx_seq_one_letter_code
_entity_poly.pdbx_strand_id
1 'polypeptide(L)'
;MPSTVKTFTPFQFGNSLEIVFVQGLQSLTKFLYVILVARVHCQESGEESSETESVYSLKCHISQEVNHLHEGLKHGLKSELEKASPCLGRSAIYLKESRINALPRYLTVQFVRFFWKRESNQKAKILRKVDYPLQLDVYDFCSDDLCKKLEAPRQILRDEEGKKAGLKAKEKTSGSKDNDVKMTDVERPSNESGESSKPTSKEGGPTDKKSHLTGIYDLVAVLTHKGRSADSGHYVAWVKQESGKWIEFDDDNPVPQREEDITKLSGGGDWHMAYICMYKARTVPM
;
A
#
# COMPACT_ATOMS: atom_id res chain seq x y z
N MET A 1 36.43 58.49 5.69
CA MET A 1 35.30 58.48 4.73
C MET A 1 34.58 57.15 4.89
N PRO A 2 33.33 57.13 5.36
CA PRO A 2 32.63 55.91 5.74
C PRO A 2 31.91 55.25 4.56
N SER A 3 31.89 53.93 4.57
CA SER A 3 31.22 53.02 3.64
C SER A 3 29.71 53.02 3.83
N THR A 4 28.96 53.33 2.76
CA THR A 4 27.49 53.24 2.73
C THR A 4 27.04 51.79 2.59
N VAL A 5 26.41 51.25 3.63
CA VAL A 5 25.68 49.97 3.59
C VAL A 5 24.39 50.16 2.80
N LYS A 6 24.24 49.45 1.68
CA LYS A 6 22.94 49.31 0.99
C LYS A 6 22.16 48.21 1.69
N THR A 7 21.10 48.60 2.41
CA THR A 7 20.07 47.70 2.91
C THR A 7 19.29 47.11 1.74
N PHE A 8 19.34 45.78 1.58
CA PHE A 8 18.46 45.05 0.68
C PHE A 8 17.11 44.85 1.40
N THR A 9 16.04 45.37 0.82
CA THR A 9 14.67 45.11 1.25
C THR A 9 14.28 43.66 0.94
N PRO A 10 13.47 43.00 1.80
CA PRO A 10 12.99 41.65 1.52
C PRO A 10 11.99 41.70 0.37
N PHE A 11 12.30 40.93 -0.67
CA PHE A 11 11.43 40.69 -1.82
C PHE A 11 10.18 39.95 -1.32
N GLN A 12 9.01 40.58 -1.38
CA GLN A 12 7.75 39.90 -1.07
C GLN A 12 7.47 38.84 -2.14
N PHE A 13 7.63 37.57 -1.80
CA PHE A 13 7.10 36.47 -2.58
C PHE A 13 5.58 36.43 -2.41
N GLY A 14 4.85 36.53 -3.53
CA GLY A 14 3.39 36.58 -3.54
C GLY A 14 2.72 35.25 -3.16
N ASN A 15 1.55 35.38 -2.52
CA ASN A 15 0.68 34.32 -1.98
C ASN A 15 0.35 33.14 -2.94
N SER A 16 0.63 33.25 -4.24
CA SER A 16 0.31 32.20 -5.20
C SER A 16 1.26 30.99 -5.16
N LEU A 17 2.55 31.18 -4.82
CA LEU A 17 3.49 30.05 -4.68
C LEU A 17 3.20 29.23 -3.42
N GLU A 18 2.79 29.91 -2.35
CA GLU A 18 2.43 29.28 -1.07
C GLU A 18 1.16 28.41 -1.23
N ILE A 19 0.17 28.89 -1.98
CA ILE A 19 -1.06 28.12 -2.29
C ILE A 19 -0.74 26.87 -3.13
N VAL A 20 0.09 26.97 -4.17
CA VAL A 20 0.46 25.81 -5.00
C VAL A 20 1.31 24.80 -4.21
N PHE A 21 2.21 25.27 -3.35
CA PHE A 21 3.01 24.41 -2.48
C PHE A 21 2.14 23.69 -1.43
N VAL A 22 1.18 24.40 -0.81
CA VAL A 22 0.22 23.84 0.14
C VAL A 22 -0.74 22.86 -0.54
N GLN A 23 -1.24 23.16 -1.74
CA GLN A 23 -2.09 22.23 -2.52
C GLN A 23 -1.32 21.00 -3.02
N GLY A 24 -0.05 21.18 -3.43
CA GLY A 24 0.84 20.08 -3.81
C GLY A 24 1.15 19.15 -2.63
N LEU A 25 1.42 19.71 -1.45
CA LEU A 25 1.62 18.95 -0.21
C LEU A 25 0.34 18.22 0.23
N GLN A 26 -0.83 18.87 0.15
CA GLN A 26 -2.13 18.22 0.44
C GLN A 26 -2.41 17.04 -0.50
N SER A 27 -2.04 17.17 -1.78
CA SER A 27 -2.15 16.09 -2.76
C SER A 27 -1.27 14.90 -2.35
N LEU A 28 0.01 15.15 -2.03
CA LEU A 28 0.96 14.10 -1.64
C LEU A 28 0.51 13.33 -0.38
N THR A 29 -0.10 14.03 0.58
CA THR A 29 -0.68 13.42 1.79
C THR A 29 -1.73 12.37 1.45
N LYS A 30 -2.61 12.64 0.49
CA LYS A 30 -3.64 11.69 0.06
C LYS A 30 -3.07 10.50 -0.72
N PHE A 31 -1.97 10.71 -1.44
CA PHE A 31 -1.41 9.69 -2.32
C PHE A 31 -0.48 8.71 -1.60
N LEU A 32 0.29 9.15 -0.60
CA LEU A 32 1.37 8.34 -0.01
C LEU A 32 1.32 8.20 1.51
N TYR A 33 0.63 9.08 2.23
CA TYR A 33 0.67 9.03 3.69
C TYR A 33 -0.38 8.07 4.26
N VAL A 34 0.06 7.28 5.22
CA VAL A 34 -0.78 6.48 6.09
C VAL A 34 -0.99 7.26 7.38
N ILE A 35 -2.23 7.38 7.83
CA ILE A 35 -2.53 7.93 9.16
C ILE A 35 -2.68 6.75 10.12
N LEU A 36 -1.88 6.72 11.17
CA LEU A 36 -1.95 5.74 12.24
C LEU A 36 -2.56 6.39 13.48
N VAL A 37 -3.42 5.65 14.17
CA VAL A 37 -3.84 5.97 15.53
C VAL A 37 -3.22 4.92 16.46
N ALA A 38 -2.56 5.37 17.50
CA ALA A 38 -1.82 4.53 18.41
C ALA A 38 -2.36 4.64 19.83
N ARG A 39 -2.54 3.48 20.46
CA ARG A 39 -2.84 3.35 21.89
C ARG A 39 -1.53 3.12 22.61
N VAL A 40 -1.19 4.02 23.52
CA VAL A 40 0.04 3.97 24.32
C VAL A 40 -0.37 3.72 25.77
N HIS A 41 0.04 2.57 26.32
CA HIS A 41 -0.31 2.20 27.69
C HIS A 41 0.91 1.79 28.51
N CYS A 42 0.96 2.23 29.76
CA CYS A 42 1.97 1.82 30.72
C CYS A 42 1.56 0.49 31.36
N GLN A 43 2.42 -0.51 31.32
CA GLN A 43 2.14 -1.79 31.97
C GLN A 43 2.14 -1.69 33.50
N GLU A 44 2.93 -0.76 34.06
CA GLU A 44 3.14 -0.65 35.50
C GLU A 44 2.11 0.27 36.19
N SER A 45 1.75 1.40 35.57
CA SER A 45 0.84 2.40 36.16
C SER A 45 -0.61 2.30 35.66
N GLY A 46 -0.85 1.58 34.55
CA GLY A 46 -2.16 1.54 33.90
C GLY A 46 -2.54 2.83 33.16
N GLU A 47 -1.64 3.81 33.05
CA GLU A 47 -1.85 5.04 32.28
C GLU A 47 -2.06 4.71 30.81
N GLU A 48 -3.04 5.37 30.18
CA GLU A 48 -3.35 5.20 28.78
C GLU A 48 -3.47 6.55 28.08
N SER A 49 -2.93 6.64 26.87
CA SER A 49 -3.06 7.79 25.99
C SER A 49 -3.25 7.36 24.55
N SER A 50 -3.86 8.22 23.73
CA SER A 50 -3.98 8.03 22.30
C SER A 50 -3.15 9.07 21.55
N GLU A 51 -2.44 8.62 20.53
CA GLU A 51 -1.59 9.45 19.68
C GLU A 51 -1.99 9.23 18.22
N THR A 52 -1.96 10.29 17.41
CA THR A 52 -2.15 10.18 15.95
C THR A 52 -0.86 10.58 15.26
N GLU A 53 -0.39 9.76 14.34
CA GLU A 53 0.82 10.03 13.57
C GLU A 53 0.58 9.78 12.08
N SER A 54 1.35 10.47 11.24
CA SER A 54 1.34 10.27 9.80
C SER A 54 2.70 9.72 9.36
N VAL A 55 2.68 8.67 8.53
CA VAL A 55 3.89 8.00 8.06
C VAL A 55 3.84 7.78 6.55
N TYR A 56 5.00 7.86 5.90
CA TYR A 56 5.13 7.63 4.45
C TYR A 56 5.29 6.15 4.07
N SER A 57 5.62 5.30 5.04
CA SER A 57 5.91 3.90 4.82
C SER A 57 5.55 3.07 6.04
N LEU A 58 4.88 1.94 5.85
CA LEU A 58 4.76 0.92 6.88
C LEU A 58 6.09 0.15 7.00
N LYS A 59 6.53 -0.09 8.24
CA LYS A 59 7.75 -0.84 8.50
C LYS A 59 7.42 -2.32 8.68
N CYS A 60 8.04 -3.17 7.88
CA CYS A 60 8.06 -4.61 8.10
C CYS A 60 9.29 -4.94 8.94
N HIS A 61 9.08 -5.18 10.25
CA HIS A 61 10.15 -5.61 11.14
C HIS A 61 10.37 -7.12 11.00
N ILE A 62 11.60 -7.51 10.67
CA ILE A 62 11.95 -8.90 10.39
C ILE A 62 12.68 -9.46 11.60
N SER A 63 12.04 -10.42 12.27
CA SER A 63 12.65 -11.23 13.33
C SER A 63 12.83 -12.68 12.87
N GLN A 64 13.31 -13.54 13.76
CA GLN A 64 13.46 -14.98 13.48
C GLN A 64 12.11 -15.70 13.26
N GLU A 65 11.01 -15.10 13.71
CA GLU A 65 9.67 -15.67 13.63
C GLU A 65 8.90 -15.20 12.38
N VAL A 66 9.40 -14.16 11.70
CA VAL A 66 8.73 -13.55 10.55
C VAL A 66 9.13 -14.28 9.26
N ASN A 67 8.16 -14.93 8.63
CA ASN A 67 8.29 -15.56 7.31
C ASN A 67 7.46 -14.83 6.24
N HIS A 68 6.39 -14.17 6.66
CA HIS A 68 5.47 -13.47 5.77
C HIS A 68 5.39 -11.98 6.09
N LEU A 69 5.15 -11.16 5.07
CA LEU A 69 5.02 -9.72 5.21
C LEU A 69 3.96 -9.33 6.26
N HIS A 70 2.83 -10.04 6.30
CA HIS A 70 1.76 -9.79 7.25
C HIS A 70 2.24 -9.83 8.72
N GLU A 71 3.06 -10.82 9.08
CA GLU A 71 3.64 -10.96 10.42
C GLU A 71 4.59 -9.79 10.74
N GLY A 72 5.45 -9.44 9.77
CA GLY A 72 6.39 -8.33 9.94
C GLY A 72 5.71 -6.97 10.03
N LEU A 73 4.57 -6.76 9.36
CA LEU A 73 3.73 -5.56 9.52
C LEU A 73 3.08 -5.52 10.90
N LYS A 74 2.59 -6.67 11.40
CA LYS A 74 2.03 -6.78 12.74
C LYS A 74 3.06 -6.41 13.81
N HIS A 75 4.30 -6.84 13.66
CA HIS A 75 5.41 -6.40 14.51
C HIS A 75 5.74 -4.92 14.29
N GLY A 76 5.71 -4.45 13.04
CA GLY A 76 5.80 -3.05 12.62
C GLY A 76 4.93 -2.06 13.37
N LEU A 77 3.71 -2.47 13.70
CA LEU A 77 2.69 -1.64 14.33
C LEU A 77 2.76 -1.66 15.86
N LYS A 78 3.65 -2.46 16.45
CA LYS A 78 3.88 -2.54 17.88
C LYS A 78 5.27 -2.02 18.22
N SER A 79 5.38 -1.20 19.26
CA SER A 79 6.67 -0.70 19.72
C SER A 79 6.67 -0.49 21.22
N GLU A 80 7.85 -0.65 21.83
CA GLU A 80 8.12 -0.30 23.21
C GLU A 80 8.75 1.09 23.26
N LEU A 81 8.32 1.91 24.20
CA LEU A 81 8.77 3.27 24.41
C LEU A 81 9.14 3.45 25.87
N GLU A 82 10.29 4.08 26.14
CA GLU A 82 10.63 4.53 27.48
C GLU A 82 10.18 5.98 27.65
N LYS A 83 9.27 6.23 28.60
CA LYS A 83 8.74 7.58 28.89
C LYS A 83 8.74 7.81 30.40
N ALA A 84 8.92 9.06 30.81
CA ALA A 84 8.70 9.45 32.20
C ALA A 84 7.22 9.32 32.55
N SER A 85 6.89 8.47 33.52
CA SER A 85 5.52 8.32 34.03
C SER A 85 5.25 9.35 35.12
N PRO A 86 4.25 10.24 34.93
CA PRO A 86 3.81 11.17 35.97
C PRO A 86 3.35 10.46 37.24
N CYS A 87 2.67 9.32 37.12
CA CYS A 87 2.20 8.55 38.28
C CYS A 87 3.34 7.88 39.08
N LEU A 88 4.39 7.41 38.41
CA LEU A 88 5.50 6.69 39.07
C LEU A 88 6.68 7.61 39.44
N GLY A 89 6.74 8.83 38.91
CA GLY A 89 7.84 9.77 39.14
C GLY A 89 9.18 9.32 38.55
N ARG A 90 9.19 8.34 37.64
CA ARG A 90 10.38 7.77 36.99
C ARG A 90 10.08 7.34 35.56
N SER A 91 11.13 7.00 34.80
CA SER A 91 10.97 6.32 33.51
C SER A 91 10.31 4.95 33.68
N ALA A 92 9.35 4.66 32.81
CA ALA A 92 8.65 3.39 32.71
C ALA A 92 8.50 2.99 31.24
N ILE A 93 8.26 1.71 31.01
CA ILE A 93 8.06 1.14 29.68
C ILE A 93 6.58 1.26 29.31
N TYR A 94 6.32 1.89 28.17
CA TYR A 94 5.01 2.00 27.55
C TYR A 94 4.96 1.14 26.30
N LEU A 95 3.85 0.43 26.15
CA LEU A 95 3.54 -0.31 24.94
C LEU A 95 2.67 0.54 24.02
N LYS A 96 3.18 0.82 22.82
CA LYS A 96 2.47 1.50 21.74
C LYS A 96 1.98 0.49 20.74
N GLU A 97 0.65 0.40 20.59
CA GLU A 97 0.00 -0.40 19.56
C GLU A 97 -0.72 0.52 18.56
N SER A 98 -0.34 0.42 17.29
CA SER A 98 -0.85 1.28 16.23
C SER A 98 -1.85 0.55 15.34
N ARG A 99 -2.83 1.29 14.84
CA ARG A 99 -3.85 0.86 13.86
C ARG A 99 -3.92 1.87 12.73
N ILE A 100 -4.16 1.40 11.51
CA ILE A 100 -4.31 2.28 10.35
C ILE A 100 -5.68 2.95 10.42
N ASN A 101 -5.70 4.29 10.47
CA ASN A 101 -6.91 5.09 10.53
C ASN A 101 -7.28 5.72 9.17
N ALA A 102 -6.29 5.94 8.30
CA ALA A 102 -6.53 6.34 6.91
C ALA A 102 -5.49 5.74 5.97
N LEU A 103 -5.96 5.34 4.79
CA LEU A 103 -5.21 4.62 3.78
C LEU A 103 -4.85 5.51 2.58
N PRO A 104 -3.61 5.45 2.07
CA PRO A 104 -3.18 6.18 0.87
C PRO A 104 -3.55 5.45 -0.42
N ARG A 105 -3.53 6.16 -1.55
CA ARG A 105 -3.69 5.52 -2.87
C ARG A 105 -2.51 4.59 -3.22
N TYR A 106 -1.31 4.95 -2.82
CA TYR A 106 -0.10 4.16 -2.96
C TYR A 106 0.49 3.88 -1.57
N LEU A 107 0.59 2.60 -1.23
CA LEU A 107 1.11 2.14 0.04
C LEU A 107 2.55 1.68 -0.12
N THR A 108 3.46 2.31 0.62
CA THR A 108 4.87 1.92 0.65
C THR A 108 5.13 1.05 1.88
N VAL A 109 5.77 -0.09 1.66
CA VAL A 109 6.19 -1.03 2.71
C VAL A 109 7.71 -1.13 2.67
N GLN A 110 8.38 -0.80 3.76
CA GLN A 110 9.83 -0.93 3.89
C GLN A 110 10.19 -2.14 4.74
N PHE A 111 10.99 -3.04 4.17
CA PHE A 111 11.59 -4.17 4.89
C PHE A 111 12.78 -3.67 5.69
N VAL A 112 12.67 -3.68 7.01
CA VAL A 112 13.72 -3.18 7.92
C VAL A 112 14.81 -4.23 8.06
N ARG A 113 15.62 -4.39 7.01
CA ARG A 113 16.67 -5.41 6.90
C ARG A 113 18.01 -4.96 7.48
N PHE A 114 18.29 -3.67 7.57
CA PHE A 114 19.59 -3.19 8.04
C PHE A 114 19.49 -2.81 9.51
N PHE A 115 20.40 -3.34 10.32
CA PHE A 115 20.43 -3.09 11.76
C PHE A 115 21.86 -3.05 12.28
N TRP A 116 22.04 -2.44 13.44
CA TRP A 116 23.33 -2.44 14.13
C TRP A 116 23.42 -3.67 15.03
N LYS A 117 24.43 -4.51 14.81
CA LYS A 117 24.70 -5.68 15.65
C LYS A 117 25.68 -5.28 16.76
N ARG A 118 25.17 -5.16 17.99
CA ARG A 118 25.94 -4.66 19.14
C ARG A 118 27.12 -5.56 19.50
N GLU A 119 26.97 -6.88 19.40
CA GLU A 119 28.00 -7.86 19.81
C GLU A 119 29.28 -7.75 18.95
N SER A 120 29.11 -7.43 17.67
CA SER A 120 30.21 -7.28 16.71
C SER A 120 30.49 -5.82 16.35
N ASN A 121 29.79 -4.87 16.98
CA ASN A 121 29.86 -3.43 16.73
C ASN A 121 29.92 -3.05 15.24
N GLN A 122 29.04 -3.65 14.43
CA GLN A 122 29.00 -3.45 12.98
C GLN A 122 27.56 -3.44 12.47
N LYS A 123 27.36 -2.79 11.32
CA LYS A 123 26.10 -2.83 10.59
C LYS A 123 25.94 -4.17 9.89
N ALA A 124 24.74 -4.74 9.97
CA ALA A 124 24.43 -6.04 9.38
C ALA A 124 23.13 -5.96 8.57
N LYS A 125 23.01 -6.88 7.61
CA LYS A 125 21.80 -7.06 6.78
C LYS A 125 21.13 -8.38 7.13
N ILE A 126 19.82 -8.34 7.36
CA ILE A 126 18.97 -9.53 7.55
C ILE A 126 18.70 -10.14 6.18
N LEU A 127 19.32 -11.30 5.94
CA LEU A 127 19.20 -12.06 4.69
C LEU A 127 18.02 -13.03 4.68
N ARG A 128 17.25 -13.10 5.77
CA ARG A 128 16.09 -13.99 5.91
C ARG A 128 15.08 -13.75 4.79
N LYS A 129 14.57 -14.85 4.23
CA LYS A 129 13.46 -14.83 3.28
C LYS A 129 12.19 -14.33 3.98
N VAL A 130 11.54 -13.33 3.39
CA VAL A 130 10.23 -12.85 3.83
C VAL A 130 9.33 -12.77 2.61
N ASP A 131 8.34 -13.65 2.54
CA ASP A 131 7.39 -13.71 1.45
C ASP A 131 6.44 -12.52 1.51
N TYR A 132 6.21 -11.86 0.37
CA TYR A 132 5.24 -10.79 0.24
C TYR A 132 4.26 -11.12 -0.89
N PRO A 133 2.97 -10.80 -0.72
CA PRO A 133 1.98 -11.14 -1.71
C PRO A 133 1.96 -10.11 -2.84
N LEU A 134 1.53 -10.55 -4.02
CA LEU A 134 1.20 -9.67 -5.15
C LEU A 134 -0.06 -8.84 -4.86
N GLN A 135 -0.97 -9.39 -4.05
CA GLN A 135 -2.16 -8.72 -3.55
C GLN A 135 -2.08 -8.65 -2.01
N LEU A 136 -2.00 -7.45 -1.47
CA LEU A 136 -1.94 -7.21 -0.03
C LEU A 136 -3.30 -6.76 0.48
N ASP A 137 -3.82 -7.45 1.50
CA ASP A 137 -4.98 -7.01 2.27
C ASP A 137 -4.51 -6.44 3.61
N VAL A 138 -4.91 -5.20 3.91
CA VAL A 138 -4.52 -4.49 5.14
C VAL A 138 -5.68 -4.32 6.13
N TYR A 139 -6.82 -4.96 5.87
CA TYR A 139 -8.03 -4.84 6.69
C TYR A 139 -7.75 -5.16 8.18
N ASP A 140 -6.99 -6.22 8.46
CA ASP A 140 -6.66 -6.64 9.84
C ASP A 140 -5.81 -5.63 10.62
N PHE A 141 -5.18 -4.67 9.94
CA PHE A 141 -4.36 -3.63 10.55
C PHE A 141 -5.12 -2.32 10.77
N CYS A 142 -6.34 -2.20 10.26
CA CYS A 142 -7.14 -0.99 10.29
C CYS A 142 -7.83 -0.78 11.65
N SER A 143 -8.15 0.48 11.98
CA SER A 143 -9.01 0.81 13.12
C SER A 143 -10.44 0.33 12.86
N ASP A 144 -11.20 0.06 13.93
CA ASP A 144 -12.59 -0.41 13.80
C ASP A 144 -13.46 0.52 12.96
N ASP A 145 -13.25 1.83 13.08
CA ASP A 145 -13.97 2.84 12.31
C ASP A 145 -13.58 2.83 10.84
N LEU A 146 -12.32 2.55 10.51
CA LEU A 146 -11.90 2.38 9.13
C LEU A 146 -12.43 1.06 8.56
N CYS A 147 -12.40 -0.05 9.32
CA CYS A 147 -12.97 -1.33 8.90
C CYS A 147 -14.43 -1.19 8.50
N LYS A 148 -15.25 -0.51 9.32
CA LYS A 148 -16.66 -0.21 9.01
C LYS A 148 -16.83 0.56 7.69
N LYS A 149 -15.94 1.53 7.42
CA LYS A 149 -15.97 2.32 6.16
C LYS A 149 -15.56 1.50 4.94
N LEU A 150 -14.69 0.51 5.12
CA LEU A 150 -14.20 -0.36 4.04
C LEU A 150 -15.16 -1.51 3.71
N GLU A 151 -16.10 -1.86 4.59
CA GLU A 151 -16.95 -3.04 4.41
C GLU A 151 -17.78 -3.00 3.11
N ALA A 152 -18.52 -1.91 2.89
CA ALA A 152 -19.33 -1.75 1.68
C ALA A 152 -18.48 -1.74 0.39
N PRO A 153 -17.40 -0.95 0.29
CA PRO A 153 -16.48 -1.01 -0.85
C PRO A 153 -15.87 -2.40 -1.11
N ARG A 154 -15.53 -3.14 -0.05
CA ARG A 154 -14.98 -4.51 -0.16
C ARG A 154 -16.01 -5.48 -0.69
N GLN A 155 -17.27 -5.37 -0.27
CA GLN A 155 -18.34 -6.22 -0.78
C GLN A 155 -18.58 -5.97 -2.28
N ILE A 156 -18.61 -4.70 -2.70
CA ILE A 156 -18.74 -4.34 -4.12
C ILE A 156 -17.62 -4.98 -4.95
N LEU A 157 -16.38 -4.89 -4.48
CA LEU A 157 -15.23 -5.49 -5.18
C LEU A 157 -15.36 -7.01 -5.30
N ARG A 158 -15.80 -7.70 -4.23
CA ARG A 158 -16.03 -9.15 -4.27
C ARG A 158 -17.13 -9.53 -5.26
N ASP A 159 -18.21 -8.76 -5.31
CA ASP A 159 -19.33 -9.01 -6.22
C ASP A 159 -18.91 -8.81 -7.70
N GLU A 160 -18.10 -7.78 -7.98
CA GLU A 160 -17.55 -7.54 -9.32
C GLU A 160 -16.58 -8.64 -9.76
N GLU A 161 -15.69 -9.09 -8.87
CA GLU A 161 -14.76 -10.19 -9.13
C GLU A 161 -15.51 -11.52 -9.32
N GLY A 162 -16.55 -11.78 -8.53
CA GLY A 162 -17.42 -12.96 -8.67
C GLY A 162 -18.15 -12.98 -10.01
N LYS A 163 -18.69 -11.83 -10.46
CA LYS A 163 -19.31 -11.69 -11.79
C LYS A 163 -18.31 -11.98 -12.92
N LYS A 164 -17.08 -11.47 -12.81
CA LYS A 164 -16.00 -11.72 -13.80
C LYS A 164 -15.54 -13.18 -13.80
N ALA A 165 -15.56 -13.85 -12.65
CA ALA A 165 -15.23 -15.26 -12.52
C ALA A 165 -16.36 -16.22 -12.96
N GLY A 166 -17.48 -15.71 -13.47
CA GLY A 166 -18.60 -16.53 -13.94
C GLY A 166 -19.46 -17.14 -12.82
N LEU A 167 -19.27 -16.70 -11.57
CA LEU A 167 -20.12 -17.07 -10.44
C LEU A 167 -21.43 -16.29 -10.57
N LYS A 168 -22.44 -16.88 -11.22
CA LYS A 168 -23.81 -16.36 -11.14
C LYS A 168 -24.22 -16.42 -9.66
N ALA A 169 -24.49 -15.26 -9.06
CA ALA A 169 -25.09 -15.21 -7.74
C ALA A 169 -26.36 -16.07 -7.76
N LYS A 170 -26.47 -17.03 -6.83
CA LYS A 170 -27.72 -17.73 -6.59
C LYS A 170 -28.74 -16.68 -6.16
N GLU A 171 -29.55 -16.22 -7.09
CA GLU A 171 -30.81 -15.57 -6.75
C GLU A 171 -31.60 -16.56 -5.88
N LYS A 172 -31.92 -16.14 -4.66
CA LYS A 172 -32.92 -16.82 -3.84
C LYS A 172 -34.28 -16.60 -4.51
N THR A 173 -34.58 -17.41 -5.52
CA THR A 173 -35.95 -17.57 -5.99
C THR A 173 -36.63 -18.52 -5.02
N SER A 174 -37.46 -17.97 -4.14
CA SER A 174 -38.46 -18.71 -3.39
C SER A 174 -39.27 -19.57 -4.35
N GLY A 175 -39.22 -20.89 -4.16
CA GLY A 175 -39.89 -21.84 -5.03
C GLY A 175 -41.41 -21.74 -4.96
N SER A 176 -42.05 -21.98 -6.11
CA SER A 176 -43.24 -22.83 -6.20
C SER A 176 -43.50 -23.25 -7.66
N LYS A 177 -43.53 -24.58 -7.85
CA LYS A 177 -44.24 -25.41 -8.85
C LYS A 177 -43.74 -25.56 -10.29
N ASP A 178 -43.15 -26.75 -10.50
CA ASP A 178 -43.49 -27.78 -11.50
C ASP A 178 -44.38 -27.43 -12.69
N ASN A 179 -43.85 -27.68 -13.90
CA ASN A 179 -44.37 -28.75 -14.76
C ASN A 179 -43.38 -29.12 -15.88
N ASP A 180 -43.37 -30.42 -16.16
CA ASP A 180 -42.53 -31.17 -17.10
C ASP A 180 -43.07 -31.10 -18.56
N VAL A 181 -42.25 -31.63 -19.49
CA VAL A 181 -42.56 -32.19 -20.83
C VAL A 181 -42.14 -31.38 -22.09
N LYS A 182 -40.94 -31.75 -22.61
CA LYS A 182 -40.60 -32.32 -23.95
C LYS A 182 -40.59 -31.47 -25.25
N MET A 183 -39.36 -31.37 -25.80
CA MET A 183 -38.86 -31.49 -27.20
C MET A 183 -39.57 -30.74 -28.36
N THR A 184 -38.83 -29.95 -29.15
CA THR A 184 -38.20 -30.35 -30.44
C THR A 184 -37.58 -29.15 -31.19
N ASP A 185 -36.59 -29.49 -32.01
CA ASP A 185 -35.72 -28.75 -32.93
C ASP A 185 -36.47 -27.99 -34.05
N VAL A 186 -36.04 -26.74 -34.36
CA VAL A 186 -36.09 -26.14 -35.72
C VAL A 186 -35.00 -25.06 -35.85
N GLU A 187 -34.29 -25.14 -36.97
CA GLU A 187 -33.16 -24.33 -37.45
C GLU A 187 -33.44 -22.81 -37.66
N ARG A 188 -32.32 -22.06 -37.66
CA ARG A 188 -32.06 -20.70 -38.21
C ARG A 188 -32.34 -20.65 -39.74
N PRO A 189 -32.12 -19.56 -40.52
CA PRO A 189 -31.86 -18.13 -40.23
C PRO A 189 -32.62 -17.14 -41.16
N SER A 190 -32.52 -15.82 -40.90
CA SER A 190 -32.53 -14.67 -41.85
C SER A 190 -32.92 -13.39 -41.07
N ASN A 191 -32.55 -12.16 -41.39
CA ASN A 191 -31.69 -11.59 -42.42
C ASN A 191 -31.14 -10.25 -41.89
N GLU A 192 -30.02 -9.84 -42.47
CA GLU A 192 -29.42 -8.50 -42.61
C GLU A 192 -30.17 -7.25 -42.09
N SER A 193 -29.43 -6.32 -41.48
CA SER A 193 -29.05 -5.03 -42.08
C SER A 193 -28.58 -4.03 -41.02
N GLY A 194 -27.69 -3.10 -41.40
CA GLY A 194 -27.63 -1.78 -40.74
C GLY A 194 -26.30 -1.36 -40.14
N GLU A 195 -25.35 -1.11 -41.02
CA GLU A 195 -24.17 -0.25 -40.91
C GLU A 195 -24.34 1.04 -40.07
N SER A 196 -23.30 1.40 -39.29
CA SER A 196 -22.71 2.74 -39.18
C SER A 196 -22.20 3.01 -37.75
N SER A 197 -20.89 2.89 -37.54
CA SER A 197 -20.21 3.43 -36.36
C SER A 197 -19.19 4.48 -36.81
N LYS A 198 -19.56 5.74 -36.70
CA LYS A 198 -18.61 6.87 -36.74
C LYS A 198 -17.92 7.00 -35.37
N PRO A 199 -16.63 7.36 -35.35
CA PRO A 199 -15.85 7.48 -34.14
C PRO A 199 -16.13 8.84 -33.50
N THR A 200 -16.55 8.85 -32.24
CA THR A 200 -16.57 10.07 -31.44
C THR A 200 -15.45 9.99 -30.42
N SER A 201 -14.33 10.59 -30.81
CA SER A 201 -13.31 11.14 -29.93
C SER A 201 -13.95 11.86 -28.75
N LYS A 202 -13.75 11.32 -27.54
CA LYS A 202 -13.87 12.09 -26.31
C LYS A 202 -12.50 12.12 -25.65
N GLU A 203 -11.74 13.15 -26.02
CA GLU A 203 -10.89 13.83 -25.05
C GLU A 203 -11.75 14.18 -23.84
N GLY A 204 -11.35 13.67 -22.68
CA GLY A 204 -11.95 13.99 -21.40
C GLY A 204 -10.83 14.02 -20.38
N GLY A 205 -10.50 15.22 -19.90
CA GLY A 205 -9.68 15.39 -18.71
C GLY A 205 -10.24 14.60 -17.51
N PRO A 206 -9.46 14.40 -16.45
CA PRO A 206 -9.84 13.53 -15.34
C PRO A 206 -11.06 14.13 -14.64
N THR A 207 -12.23 13.60 -14.95
CA THR A 207 -13.40 13.76 -14.09
C THR A 207 -13.11 12.92 -12.85
N ASP A 208 -12.97 13.60 -11.70
CA ASP A 208 -12.82 12.99 -10.38
C ASP A 208 -14.07 12.15 -10.06
N LYS A 209 -14.16 10.95 -10.64
CA LYS A 209 -15.04 9.90 -10.14
C LYS A 209 -14.51 9.56 -8.76
N LYS A 210 -15.15 10.07 -7.72
CA LYS A 210 -14.84 9.70 -6.33
C LYS A 210 -14.87 8.18 -6.23
N SER A 211 -13.70 7.58 -6.01
CA SER A 211 -13.54 6.14 -5.89
C SER A 211 -13.31 5.78 -4.43
N HIS A 212 -13.98 4.76 -3.92
CA HIS A 212 -13.75 4.27 -2.56
C HIS A 212 -12.58 3.27 -2.51
N LEU A 213 -11.73 3.42 -1.49
CA LEU A 213 -10.69 2.45 -1.16
C LEU A 213 -11.33 1.18 -0.58
N THR A 214 -10.74 0.02 -0.84
CA THR A 214 -11.21 -1.28 -0.34
C THR A 214 -10.28 -1.89 0.73
N GLY A 215 -9.12 -1.28 0.98
CA GLY A 215 -8.08 -1.89 1.82
C GLY A 215 -7.34 -3.05 1.16
N ILE A 216 -7.60 -3.31 -0.13
CA ILE A 216 -6.88 -4.29 -0.94
C ILE A 216 -5.96 -3.54 -1.90
N TYR A 217 -4.74 -4.04 -2.05
CA TYR A 217 -3.63 -3.37 -2.70
C TYR A 217 -2.92 -4.32 -3.67
N ASP A 218 -2.60 -3.86 -4.88
CA ASP A 218 -1.84 -4.63 -5.87
C ASP A 218 -0.39 -4.16 -5.90
N LEU A 219 0.56 -5.09 -5.91
CA LEU A 219 1.97 -4.80 -6.02
C LEU A 219 2.26 -4.20 -7.40
N VAL A 220 2.86 -3.01 -7.43
CA VAL A 220 3.19 -2.28 -8.66
C VAL A 220 4.68 -2.02 -8.81
N ALA A 221 5.44 -1.99 -7.72
CA ALA A 221 6.89 -1.90 -7.78
C ALA A 221 7.57 -2.60 -6.61
N VAL A 222 8.77 -3.10 -6.85
CA VAL A 222 9.69 -3.64 -5.84
C VAL A 222 11.04 -2.97 -6.05
N LEU A 223 11.60 -2.40 -5.00
CA LEU A 223 13.01 -2.01 -4.96
C LEU A 223 13.76 -3.11 -4.21
N THR A 224 14.79 -3.65 -4.84
CA THR A 224 15.62 -4.71 -4.25
C THR A 224 17.00 -4.21 -3.91
N HIS A 225 17.63 -4.82 -2.90
CA HIS A 225 19.05 -4.64 -2.61
C HIS A 225 19.79 -5.97 -2.74
N LYS A 226 20.73 -6.06 -3.69
CA LYS A 226 21.60 -7.21 -3.93
C LYS A 226 22.89 -7.06 -3.11
N GLY A 227 23.39 -8.18 -2.56
CA GLY A 227 24.61 -8.23 -1.76
C GLY A 227 24.36 -8.37 -0.26
N ARG A 228 25.36 -8.93 0.45
CA ARG A 228 25.33 -9.22 1.90
C ARG A 228 25.67 -8.02 2.77
N SER A 229 26.53 -7.14 2.26
CA SER A 229 27.02 -5.98 3.00
C SER A 229 25.87 -5.02 3.31
N ALA A 230 26.01 -4.31 4.42
CA ALA A 230 25.11 -3.23 4.77
C ALA A 230 25.58 -1.87 4.25
N ASP A 231 26.84 -1.77 3.82
CA ASP A 231 27.48 -0.53 3.36
C ASP A 231 27.92 -0.60 1.89
N SER A 232 27.59 -1.70 1.21
CA SER A 232 27.75 -1.88 -0.23
C SER A 232 26.69 -2.81 -0.77
N GLY A 233 26.50 -2.81 -2.08
CA GLY A 233 25.53 -3.63 -2.78
C GLY A 233 25.04 -2.92 -4.02
N HIS A 234 23.93 -3.41 -4.57
CA HIS A 234 23.34 -2.88 -5.79
C HIS A 234 21.83 -2.79 -5.67
N TYR A 235 21.25 -1.65 -6.04
CA TYR A 235 19.81 -1.45 -6.01
C TYR A 235 19.23 -1.62 -7.39
N VAL A 236 18.20 -2.45 -7.50
CA VAL A 236 17.50 -2.70 -8.77
C VAL A 236 16.02 -2.55 -8.55
N ALA A 237 15.36 -1.82 -9.45
CA ALA A 237 13.93 -1.56 -9.40
C ALA A 237 13.18 -2.50 -10.35
N TRP A 238 12.03 -3.00 -9.89
CA TRP A 238 11.18 -3.91 -10.65
C TRP A 238 9.80 -3.26 -10.70
N VAL A 239 9.29 -2.91 -11.87
CA VAL A 239 8.05 -2.12 -12.00
C VAL A 239 7.07 -2.81 -12.94
N LYS A 240 5.83 -2.96 -12.47
CA LYS A 240 4.72 -3.49 -13.25
C LYS A 240 4.18 -2.39 -14.16
N GLN A 241 4.19 -2.64 -15.46
CA GLN A 241 3.65 -1.74 -16.47
C GLN A 241 2.12 -1.85 -16.53
N GLU A 242 1.46 -0.87 -17.16
CA GLU A 242 0.00 -0.90 -17.37
C GLU A 242 -0.47 -2.11 -18.17
N SER A 243 0.39 -2.65 -19.04
CA SER A 243 0.16 -3.90 -19.78
C SER A 243 0.12 -5.16 -18.90
N GLY A 244 0.47 -5.04 -17.61
CA GLY A 244 0.61 -6.15 -16.66
C GLY A 244 1.98 -6.83 -16.68
N LYS A 245 2.85 -6.50 -17.65
CA LYS A 245 4.22 -7.02 -17.73
C LYS A 245 5.12 -6.36 -16.69
N TRP A 246 6.06 -7.12 -16.15
CA TRP A 246 7.09 -6.60 -15.26
C TRP A 246 8.34 -6.22 -16.04
N ILE A 247 9.00 -5.14 -15.61
CA ILE A 247 10.28 -4.71 -16.15
C ILE A 247 11.25 -4.53 -14.98
N GLU A 248 12.40 -5.17 -15.08
CA GLU A 248 13.59 -4.93 -14.27
C GLU A 248 14.35 -3.74 -14.85
N PHE A 249 14.62 -2.76 -14.01
CA PHE A 249 15.43 -1.59 -14.29
C PHE A 249 16.72 -1.72 -13.47
N ASP A 250 17.71 -2.33 -14.10
CA ASP A 250 19.09 -2.43 -13.62
C ASP A 250 19.92 -1.35 -14.35
N ASP A 251 19.98 -0.18 -13.72
CA ASP A 251 20.60 1.06 -14.24
C ASP A 251 20.15 1.45 -15.66
N ASP A 252 20.87 1.01 -16.69
CA ASP A 252 20.72 1.50 -18.06
C ASP A 252 19.75 0.68 -18.92
N ASN A 253 19.57 -0.61 -18.65
CA ASN A 253 18.88 -1.52 -19.57
C ASN A 253 17.61 -2.14 -18.97
N PRO A 254 16.41 -1.75 -19.45
CA PRO A 254 15.16 -2.36 -18.99
C PRO A 254 15.01 -3.78 -19.55
N VAL A 255 14.83 -4.76 -18.66
CA VAL A 255 14.67 -6.18 -19.01
C VAL A 255 13.26 -6.65 -18.66
N PRO A 256 12.48 -7.22 -19.62
CA PRO A 256 11.17 -7.78 -19.32
C PRO A 256 11.27 -9.01 -18.39
N GLN A 257 10.37 -9.09 -17.42
CA GLN A 257 10.32 -10.15 -16.42
C GLN A 257 8.92 -10.75 -16.29
N ARG A 258 8.83 -11.98 -15.77
CA ARG A 258 7.55 -12.62 -15.45
C ARG A 258 7.17 -12.34 -14.01
N GLU A 259 5.87 -12.39 -13.73
CA GLU A 259 5.35 -12.18 -12.37
C GLU A 259 5.87 -13.23 -11.37
N GLU A 260 6.13 -14.46 -11.82
CA GLU A 260 6.76 -15.52 -11.03
C GLU A 260 8.19 -15.20 -10.59
N ASP A 261 8.90 -14.35 -11.34
CA ASP A 261 10.26 -13.95 -11.00
C ASP A 261 10.26 -12.86 -9.91
N ILE A 262 9.14 -12.12 -9.78
CA ILE A 262 8.97 -11.08 -8.76
C ILE A 262 8.78 -11.67 -7.36
N THR A 263 8.09 -12.81 -7.22
CA THR A 263 7.90 -13.45 -5.90
C THR A 263 9.19 -14.07 -5.38
N LYS A 264 10.18 -14.34 -6.25
CA LYS A 264 11.51 -14.85 -5.90
C LYS A 264 12.42 -13.79 -5.28
N LEU A 265 12.06 -12.50 -5.33
CA LEU A 265 12.84 -11.42 -4.71
C LEU A 265 12.60 -11.33 -3.18
N SER A 266 11.91 -12.30 -2.56
CA SER A 266 11.64 -12.39 -1.12
C SER A 266 12.89 -12.56 -0.24
N GLY A 267 14.03 -12.93 -0.84
CA GLY A 267 15.32 -13.08 -0.17
C GLY A 267 15.65 -14.52 0.22
N GLY A 268 16.51 -14.68 1.23
CA GLY A 268 16.97 -16.01 1.69
C GLY A 268 18.33 -16.45 1.13
N GLY A 269 19.12 -15.55 0.54
CA GLY A 269 20.42 -15.88 -0.04
C GLY A 269 21.15 -14.64 -0.56
N ASP A 270 22.00 -14.83 -1.57
CA ASP A 270 22.81 -13.76 -2.20
C ASP A 270 22.11 -13.07 -3.38
N TRP A 271 20.90 -13.53 -3.71
CA TRP A 271 20.07 -12.95 -4.75
C TRP A 271 19.46 -11.61 -4.33
N HIS A 272 18.72 -10.99 -5.24
CA HIS A 272 17.94 -9.78 -4.98
C HIS A 272 16.99 -9.99 -3.80
N MET A 273 16.95 -9.01 -2.90
CA MET A 273 16.09 -8.99 -1.72
C MET A 273 15.22 -7.75 -1.73
N ALA A 274 13.90 -7.92 -1.66
CA ALA A 274 12.95 -6.84 -1.54
C ALA A 274 13.27 -5.98 -0.32
N TYR A 275 13.46 -4.70 -0.57
CA TYR A 275 13.78 -3.68 0.42
C TYR A 275 12.61 -2.71 0.58
N ILE A 276 12.01 -2.28 -0.54
CA ILE A 276 10.77 -1.49 -0.53
C ILE A 276 9.80 -2.15 -1.51
N CYS A 277 8.56 -2.37 -1.07
CA CYS A 277 7.46 -2.73 -1.96
C CYS A 277 6.49 -1.54 -2.03
N MET A 278 6.07 -1.19 -3.23
CA MET A 278 5.02 -0.20 -3.45
C MET A 278 3.79 -0.90 -4.00
N TYR A 279 2.67 -0.66 -3.34
CA TYR A 279 1.38 -1.18 -3.72
C TYR A 279 0.41 -0.07 -4.12
N LYS A 280 -0.46 -0.34 -5.08
CA LYS A 280 -1.53 0.57 -5.54
C LYS A 280 -2.88 0.06 -5.05
N ALA A 281 -3.68 0.93 -4.46
CA ALA A 281 -5.00 0.57 -3.94
C ALA A 281 -5.94 0.14 -5.06
N ARG A 282 -6.64 -0.98 -4.85
CA ARG A 282 -7.87 -1.31 -5.57
C ARG A 282 -8.98 -0.40 -5.09
N THR A 283 -9.73 0.14 -6.04
CA THR A 283 -10.83 1.04 -5.74
C THR A 283 -12.05 0.68 -6.52
N VAL A 284 -13.20 0.85 -5.89
CA VAL A 284 -14.50 0.70 -6.53
C VAL A 284 -15.08 2.09 -6.81
N PRO A 285 -15.87 2.25 -7.88
CA PRO A 285 -16.63 3.48 -8.09
C PRO A 285 -17.58 3.73 -6.90
N MET A 286 -17.84 5.01 -6.63
CA MET A 286 -18.98 5.42 -5.80
C MET A 286 -20.30 4.97 -6.40
#